data_AF-A0A3D5GKM7-F1
#
_entry.id   AF-A0A3D5GKM7-F1
#
_cell.length_a   1.000
_cell.length_b   1.000
_cell.length_c   1.000
_cell.angle_alpha   90.00
_cell.angle_beta   90.00
_cell.angle_gamma   90.00
#
_symmetry.space_group_name_H-M   'P 1'
#
loop_
_entity.id
_entity.type
_entity.pdbx_description
1 polymer ?
#
loop_
_entity_poly.entity_id
_entity_poly.type
_entity_poly.pdbx_seq_one_letter_code
_entity_poly.pdbx_strand_id
1 'polypeptide(L)'
;MIATSKPAPHHLRRDEIVDWQTYSDDRDTLRTAVLEIKKPRRVHLGDHLTFLFENHETIRYQVQEIMRAERIVRESAIREEIATYNSMLGGPG
;
A
#
# COMPACT_ATOMS: atom_id res chain seq x y z
N MET A 1 -0.08 -26.15 -9.33
CA MET A 1 0.03 -25.02 -10.28
C MET A 1 -0.96 -23.97 -9.84
N ILE A 2 -0.51 -22.91 -9.16
CA ILE A 2 -1.40 -21.81 -8.79
C ILE A 2 -1.49 -20.91 -10.02
N ALA A 3 -2.66 -20.85 -10.65
CA ALA A 3 -2.91 -19.96 -11.76
C ALA A 3 -2.61 -18.52 -11.30
N THR A 4 -1.66 -17.86 -11.94
CA THR A 4 -1.42 -16.43 -11.77
C THR A 4 -2.58 -15.70 -12.46
N SER A 5 -3.70 -15.55 -11.74
CA SER A 5 -4.79 -14.70 -12.21
C SER A 5 -4.25 -13.29 -12.38
N LYS A 6 -4.59 -12.65 -13.51
CA LYS A 6 -4.32 -11.23 -13.74
C LYS A 6 -4.70 -10.44 -12.46
N PRO A 7 -3.78 -9.65 -11.88
CA PRO A 7 -4.07 -8.91 -10.66
C PRO A 7 -5.29 -8.01 -10.87
N ALA A 8 -6.12 -7.88 -9.85
CA ALA A 8 -7.33 -7.09 -9.95
C ALA A 8 -6.97 -5.61 -10.26
N PRO A 9 -7.85 -4.83 -10.91
CA PRO A 9 -7.51 -3.49 -11.39
C PRO A 9 -7.04 -2.53 -10.29
N HIS A 10 -7.46 -2.77 -9.05
CA HIS A 10 -7.09 -1.98 -7.87
C HIS A 10 -5.79 -2.43 -7.20
N HIS A 11 -5.14 -3.51 -7.67
CA HIS A 11 -3.86 -3.96 -7.13
C HIS A 11 -2.73 -3.03 -7.56
N LEU A 12 -1.81 -2.80 -6.64
CA LEU A 12 -0.61 -2.01 -6.85
C LEU A 12 0.36 -2.73 -7.79
N ARG A 13 0.92 -1.98 -8.74
CA ARG A 13 1.91 -2.47 -9.70
C ARG A 13 3.29 -1.87 -9.42
N ARG A 14 4.32 -2.61 -9.83
CA ARG A 14 5.72 -2.25 -9.54
C ARG A 14 6.14 -0.90 -10.14
N ASP A 15 5.63 -0.53 -11.30
CA ASP A 15 5.92 0.74 -11.98
C ASP A 15 5.29 1.96 -11.30
N GLU A 16 4.44 1.77 -10.30
CA GLU A 16 3.84 2.84 -9.49
C GLU A 16 4.68 3.17 -8.25
N ILE A 17 5.76 2.41 -8.02
CA ILE A 17 6.68 2.52 -6.89
C ILE A 17 7.99 3.17 -7.33
N VAL A 18 8.30 4.31 -6.72
CA VAL A 18 9.62 4.98 -6.79
C VAL A 18 10.57 4.44 -5.73
N ASP A 19 11.86 4.74 -5.85
CA ASP A 19 12.85 4.42 -4.82
C ASP A 19 12.60 5.21 -3.52
N TRP A 20 13.21 4.75 -2.43
CA TRP A 20 12.96 5.32 -1.11
C TRP A 20 13.47 6.75 -0.94
N GLN A 21 14.46 7.20 -1.72
CA GLN A 21 14.98 8.56 -1.64
C GLN A 21 14.00 9.50 -2.31
N THR A 22 13.60 9.18 -3.55
CA THR A 22 12.56 9.92 -4.27
C THR A 22 11.26 9.99 -3.46
N TYR A 23 10.83 8.89 -2.86
CA TYR A 23 9.66 8.92 -1.97
C TYR A 23 9.88 9.79 -0.73
N SER A 24 11.08 9.83 -0.17
CA SER A 24 11.39 10.66 1.00
C SER A 24 11.25 12.15 0.72
N ASP A 25 11.61 12.59 -0.50
CA ASP A 25 11.50 13.99 -0.92
C ASP A 25 10.04 14.46 -0.96
N ASP A 26 9.12 13.62 -1.45
CA ASP A 26 7.69 13.93 -1.59
C ASP A 26 6.82 13.47 -0.40
N ARG A 27 7.43 12.82 0.60
CA ARG A 27 6.73 12.04 1.63
C ARG A 27 5.66 12.83 2.37
N ASP A 28 5.97 14.05 2.80
CA ASP A 28 5.06 14.81 3.68
C ASP A 28 3.78 15.22 2.95
N THR A 29 3.88 15.54 1.67
CA THR A 29 2.74 15.81 0.79
C THR A 29 1.91 14.56 0.60
N LEU A 30 2.54 13.44 0.23
CA LEU A 30 1.87 12.15 0.02
C LEU A 30 1.19 11.64 1.30
N ARG A 31 1.87 11.76 2.44
CA ARG A 31 1.33 11.40 3.76
C ARG A 31 0.07 12.20 4.08
N THR A 32 0.09 13.51 3.84
CA THR A 32 -1.08 14.37 4.09
C THR A 32 -2.27 13.93 3.23
N ALA A 33 -2.05 13.69 1.93
CA ALA A 33 -3.09 13.21 1.04
C ALA A 33 -3.66 11.84 1.47
N VAL A 34 -2.80 10.90 1.86
CA VAL A 34 -3.23 9.56 2.27
C VAL A 34 -3.97 9.57 3.60
N LEU A 35 -3.63 10.46 4.53
CA LEU A 35 -4.39 10.62 5.77
C LEU A 35 -5.84 11.05 5.49
N GLU A 36 -6.05 11.97 4.54
CA GLU A 36 -7.41 12.34 4.10
C GLU A 36 -8.14 11.17 3.44
N ILE A 37 -7.45 10.35 2.64
CA ILE A 37 -8.02 9.13 2.05
C ILE A 37 -8.41 8.11 3.15
N LYS A 38 -7.60 7.98 4.21
CA LYS A 38 -7.85 7.04 5.31
C LYS A 38 -9.02 7.47 6.20
N LYS A 39 -9.30 8.77 6.35
CA LYS A 39 -10.38 9.28 7.23
C LYS A 39 -11.75 8.63 6.99
N PRO A 40 -12.36 8.67 5.79
CA PRO A 40 -13.67 8.07 5.54
C PRO A 40 -13.64 6.53 5.52
N ARG A 41 -12.45 5.92 5.56
CA ARG A 41 -12.25 4.45 5.54
C ARG A 41 -12.03 3.87 6.93
N ARG A 42 -12.00 4.70 7.97
CA ARG A 42 -11.93 4.25 9.36
C ARG A 42 -13.33 4.04 9.90
N VAL A 43 -13.58 2.82 10.38
CA VAL A 43 -14.84 2.45 11.03
C VAL A 43 -14.53 2.02 12.45
N HIS A 44 -15.10 2.72 13.41
CA HIS A 44 -15.03 2.34 14.82
C HIS A 44 -16.08 1.27 15.12
N LEU A 45 -15.69 0.21 15.80
CA LEU A 45 -16.58 -0.84 16.30
C LEU A 45 -16.48 -0.88 17.83
N GLY A 46 -17.49 -0.31 18.48
CA GLY A 46 -17.48 -0.08 19.92
C GLY A 46 -16.29 0.78 20.35
N ASP A 47 -15.83 0.58 21.58
CA ASP A 47 -14.87 1.49 22.22
C ASP A 47 -13.40 1.13 21.96
N HIS A 48 -13.13 -0.03 21.35
CA HIS A 48 -11.79 -0.62 21.33
C HIS A 48 -11.28 -1.01 19.96
N LEU A 49 -12.17 -1.17 18.96
CA LEU A 49 -11.77 -1.64 17.65
C LEU A 49 -11.93 -0.53 16.61
N THR A 50 -10.92 -0.39 15.76
CA THR A 50 -10.99 0.47 14.58
C THR A 50 -10.56 -0.35 13.37
N PHE A 51 -11.44 -0.46 12.39
CA PHE A 51 -11.14 -1.04 11.10
C PHE A 51 -10.71 0.06 10.15
N LEU A 52 -9.67 -0.21 9.37
CA LEU A 52 -9.30 0.61 8.22
C LEU A 52 -9.51 -0.23 6.97
N PHE A 53 -10.43 0.19 6.11
CA PHE A 53 -10.61 -0.42 4.80
C PHE A 53 -9.53 0.08 3.84
N GLU A 54 -8.65 -0.81 3.41
CA GLU A 54 -7.54 -0.47 2.52
C GLU A 54 -8.01 -0.37 1.05
N ASN A 55 -7.35 0.50 0.28
CA ASN A 55 -7.52 0.63 -1.16
C ASN A 55 -6.14 0.76 -1.84
N HIS A 56 -6.14 0.95 -3.16
CA HIS A 56 -4.91 1.11 -3.93
C HIS A 56 -3.95 2.16 -3.34
N GLU A 57 -4.44 3.39 -3.08
CA GLU A 57 -3.62 4.49 -2.58
C GLU A 57 -3.09 4.27 -1.17
N THR A 58 -3.91 3.71 -0.28
CA THR A 58 -3.46 3.43 1.09
C THR A 58 -2.43 2.31 1.10
N ILE A 59 -2.57 1.29 0.26
CA ILE A 59 -1.57 0.23 0.07
C ILE A 59 -0.28 0.77 -0.55
N ARG A 60 -0.38 1.59 -1.61
CA ARG A 60 0.79 2.27 -2.22
C ARG A 60 1.60 3.04 -1.18
N TYR A 61 0.91 3.77 -0.31
CA TYR A 61 1.54 4.49 0.79
C TYR A 61 2.25 3.56 1.78
N GLN A 62 1.62 2.45 2.18
CA GLN A 62 2.22 1.51 3.13
C GLN A 62 3.49 0.85 2.55
N VAL A 63 3.44 0.42 1.29
CA VAL A 63 4.60 -0.17 0.60
C VAL A 63 5.76 0.83 0.55
N GLN A 64 5.49 2.10 0.19
CA GLN A 64 6.51 3.14 0.17
C GLN A 64 7.08 3.45 1.57
N GLU A 65 6.26 3.46 2.61
CA GLU A 65 6.73 3.66 3.98
C GLU A 65 7.65 2.51 4.45
N ILE A 66 7.34 1.26 4.12
CA ILE A 66 8.22 0.12 4.40
C ILE A 66 9.53 0.24 3.64
N MET A 67 9.46 0.50 2.33
CA MET A 67 10.65 0.68 1.51
C MET A 67 11.57 1.78 2.04
N ARG A 68 10.99 2.87 2.58
CA ARG A 68 11.73 3.96 3.21
C ARG A 68 12.31 3.60 4.58
N ALA A 69 11.49 3.02 5.45
CA ALA A 69 11.91 2.65 6.80
C ALA A 69 13.08 1.65 6.77
N GLU A 70 13.04 0.72 5.83
CA GLU A 70 14.02 -0.36 5.71
C GLU A 70 15.08 -0.12 4.61
N ARG A 71 14.97 1.00 3.87
CA ARG A 71 15.86 1.37 2.74
C ARG A 71 15.97 0.23 1.72
N ILE A 72 14.84 -0.38 1.37
CA ILE A 72 14.78 -1.49 0.43
C ILE A 72 15.11 -0.99 -0.98
N VAL A 73 16.16 -1.57 -1.58
CA VAL A 73 16.59 -1.27 -2.95
C VAL A 73 16.61 -2.50 -3.86
N ARG A 74 16.55 -3.71 -3.29
CA ARG A 74 16.60 -4.96 -4.06
C ARG A 74 15.24 -5.21 -4.70
N GLU A 75 15.22 -5.34 -6.02
CA GLU A 75 13.99 -5.53 -6.80
C GLU A 75 13.13 -6.73 -6.34
N SER A 76 13.76 -7.83 -5.93
CA SER A 76 13.01 -9.00 -5.40
C SER A 76 12.27 -8.66 -4.11
N ALA A 77 12.92 -7.95 -3.17
CA ALA A 77 12.32 -7.53 -1.92
C ALA A 77 11.18 -6.53 -2.15
N ILE A 78 11.34 -5.59 -3.10
CA ILE A 78 10.25 -4.67 -3.47
C ILE A 78 9.02 -5.43 -3.97
N ARG A 79 9.23 -6.46 -4.80
CA ARG A 79 8.12 -7.29 -5.31
C ARG A 79 7.45 -8.12 -4.21
N GLU A 80 8.22 -8.61 -3.25
CA GLU A 80 7.72 -9.32 -2.07
C GLU A 80 6.83 -8.40 -1.21
N GLU A 81 7.24 -7.15 -0.97
CA GLU A 81 6.42 -6.16 -0.28
C GLU A 81 5.11 -5.88 -1.03
N ILE A 82 5.20 -5.60 -2.34
CA ILE A 82 4.01 -5.36 -3.17
C ILE A 82 3.06 -6.56 -3.12
N ALA A 83 3.57 -7.79 -3.21
CA ALA A 83 2.75 -8.99 -3.13
C ALA A 83 2.08 -9.14 -1.75
N THR A 84 2.84 -8.90 -0.68
CA THR A 84 2.35 -8.98 0.70
C THR A 84 1.21 -8.00 0.93
N TYR A 85 1.37 -6.73 0.56
CA TYR A 85 0.32 -5.73 0.77
C TYR A 85 -0.86 -5.86 -0.19
N ASN A 86 -0.63 -6.29 -1.44
CA ASN A 86 -1.74 -6.61 -2.35
C ASN A 86 -2.62 -7.75 -1.84
N SER A 87 -2.10 -8.66 -0.99
CA SER A 87 -2.93 -9.71 -0.38
C SER A 87 -4.00 -9.18 0.59
N MET A 88 -3.85 -7.93 1.05
CA MET A 88 -4.85 -7.23 1.87
C MET A 88 -5.99 -6.64 1.02
N LEU A 89 -5.79 -6.52 -0.29
CA LEU A 89 -6.84 -6.11 -1.22
C LEU A 89 -7.67 -7.34 -1.60
N GLY A 90 -8.99 -7.21 -1.45
CA GLY A 90 -9.92 -8.26 -1.85
C GLY A 90 -9.93 -8.47 -3.37
N GLY A 91 -10.59 -9.55 -3.81
CA GLY A 91 -10.91 -9.74 -5.23
C GLY A 91 -11.97 -8.75 -5.74
N PRO A 92 -12.34 -8.84 -7.02
CA PRO A 92 -13.50 -8.11 -7.55
C PRO A 92 -14.74 -8.42 -6.71
N GLY A 93 -15.48 -7.37 -6.32
CA GLY A 93 -16.71 -7.43 -5.54
C GLY A 93 -17.64 -6.28 -5.90
#